data_AF-A0A2V4LNG8-F1
#
_entry.id   AF-A0A2V4LNG8-F1
#
_cell.length_a   1.000
_cell.length_b   1.000
_cell.length_c   1.000
_cell.angle_alpha   90.00
_cell.angle_beta   90.00
_cell.angle_gamma   90.00
#
_symmetry.space_group_name_H-M   'P 1'
#
loop_
_entity.id
_entity.type
_entity.pdbx_description
1 polymer ?
#
loop_
_entity_poly.entity_id
_entity_poly.type
_entity_poly.pdbx_seq_one_letter_code
_entity_poly.pdbx_strand_id
1 'polypeptide(L)'
;MKKTHLVIGGAVAIGIGAALLADLAGSQTQGLANAHKAAGYEPSCETLQEAGETWALCSIGRGAPAVWLQRGEAWATGNGVAQGVTQRLEARGPGPYQSLPRLYVDREKPVTMPPGVLAKL
;
A
#
# COMPACT_ATOMS: atom_id res chain seq x y z
N MET A 1 9.19 4.73 -56.16
CA MET A 1 9.22 3.58 -55.25
C MET A 1 8.98 4.08 -53.83
N LYS A 2 7.83 3.77 -53.22
CA LYS A 2 7.46 4.20 -51.87
C LYS A 2 8.11 3.27 -50.85
N LYS A 3 8.92 3.82 -49.94
CA LYS A 3 9.50 3.09 -48.79
C LYS A 3 8.49 3.10 -47.64
N THR A 4 8.06 1.90 -47.27
CA THR A 4 7.27 1.61 -46.08
C THR A 4 8.13 1.88 -44.83
N HIS A 5 7.73 2.86 -44.01
CA HIS A 5 8.26 3.00 -42.65
C HIS A 5 7.22 2.47 -41.67
N LEU A 6 7.42 1.21 -41.30
CA LEU A 6 6.80 0.60 -40.14
C LEU A 6 7.73 0.91 -38.95
N VAL A 7 7.36 1.84 -38.08
CA VAL A 7 7.96 1.93 -36.74
C VAL A 7 6.83 2.07 -35.71
N ILE A 8 6.56 0.92 -35.13
CA ILE A 8 5.91 0.66 -33.85
C ILE A 8 6.45 1.64 -32.81
N GLY A 9 5.59 2.50 -32.28
CA GLY A 9 5.97 3.51 -31.28
C GLY A 9 4.88 3.72 -30.26
N GLY A 10 4.37 2.63 -29.70
CA GLY A 10 3.26 2.67 -28.73
C GLY A 10 3.30 1.49 -27.78
N ALA A 11 4.43 1.26 -27.10
CA ALA A 11 4.52 0.34 -25.95
C ALA A 11 5.91 0.38 -25.28
N VAL A 12 6.38 1.53 -24.80
CA VAL A 12 7.53 1.57 -23.87
C VAL A 12 7.30 2.62 -22.79
N ALA A 13 6.34 2.36 -21.90
CA ALA A 13 6.19 3.14 -20.66
C ALA A 13 5.80 2.26 -19.45
N ILE A 14 5.91 0.94 -19.55
CA ILE A 14 5.52 0.01 -18.46
C ILE A 14 6.75 -0.49 -17.66
N GLY A 15 7.94 -0.52 -18.28
CA GLY A 15 9.14 -1.06 -17.63
C GLY A 15 9.78 -0.16 -16.57
N ILE A 16 9.76 1.16 -16.75
CA ILE A 16 10.43 2.09 -15.83
C ILE A 16 9.55 2.39 -14.60
N GLY A 17 8.22 2.42 -14.77
CA GLY A 17 7.29 2.60 -13.66
C GLY A 17 7.30 1.43 -12.68
N ALA A 18 7.27 0.19 -13.17
CA ALA A 18 7.20 -1.00 -12.31
C ALA A 18 8.44 -1.18 -11.42
N ALA A 19 9.64 -0.89 -11.93
CA ALA A 19 10.87 -0.99 -11.15
C ALA A 19 10.95 0.11 -10.07
N LEU A 20 10.56 1.35 -10.41
CA LEU A 20 10.49 2.44 -9.45
C LEU A 20 9.44 2.17 -8.36
N LEU A 21 8.28 1.64 -8.75
CA LEU A 21 7.20 1.26 -7.84
C LEU A 21 7.59 0.10 -6.92
N ALA A 22 8.37 -0.87 -7.38
CA ALA A 22 8.86 -1.98 -6.55
C ALA A 22 9.87 -1.52 -5.48
N ASP A 23 10.79 -0.62 -5.84
CA ASP A 23 11.76 -0.05 -4.89
C ASP A 23 11.09 0.89 -3.87
N LEU A 24 10.08 1.64 -4.34
CA LEU A 24 9.19 2.43 -3.47
C LEU A 24 8.30 1.54 -2.59
N ALA A 25 7.84 0.39 -3.07
CA ALA A 25 7.02 -0.54 -2.30
C ALA A 25 7.80 -1.15 -1.14
N GLY A 26 9.08 -1.48 -1.33
CA GLY A 26 9.97 -1.99 -0.27
C GLY A 26 10.22 -0.98 0.85
N SER A 27 10.47 0.29 0.50
CA SER A 27 10.65 1.36 1.50
C SER A 27 9.34 1.75 2.19
N GLN A 28 8.22 1.80 1.47
CA GLN A 28 6.92 2.16 2.04
C GLN A 28 6.33 1.05 2.91
N THR A 29 6.56 -0.23 2.58
CA THR A 29 6.17 -1.35 3.45
C THR A 29 6.95 -1.37 4.76
N GLN A 30 8.23 -0.96 4.76
CA GLN A 30 8.97 -0.75 6.01
C GLN A 30 8.34 0.37 6.86
N GLY A 31 7.93 1.48 6.22
CA GLY A 31 7.20 2.55 6.90
C GLY A 31 5.89 2.05 7.54
N LEU A 32 5.10 1.29 6.80
CA LEU A 32 3.87 0.66 7.32
C LEU A 32 4.17 -0.30 8.47
N ALA A 33 5.18 -1.15 8.33
CA ALA A 33 5.61 -2.05 9.40
C ALA A 33 6.02 -1.27 10.65
N ASN A 34 6.72 -0.15 10.51
CA ASN A 34 7.07 0.70 11.65
C ASN A 34 5.85 1.34 12.29
N ALA A 35 4.85 1.78 11.51
CA ALA A 35 3.60 2.30 12.04
C ALA A 35 2.81 1.24 12.84
N HIS A 36 2.79 0.01 12.36
CA HIS A 36 2.20 -1.13 13.06
C HIS A 36 2.94 -1.45 14.36
N LYS A 37 4.28 -1.44 14.35
CA LYS A 37 5.08 -1.62 15.56
C LYS A 37 4.84 -0.49 16.57
N ALA A 38 4.75 0.75 16.12
CA ALA A 38 4.38 1.89 16.96
C ALA A 38 2.98 1.72 17.58
N ALA A 39 2.04 1.17 16.82
CA ALA A 39 0.71 0.78 17.31
C ALA A 39 0.71 -0.46 18.23
N GLY A 40 1.87 -1.11 18.42
CA GLY A 40 2.09 -2.24 19.33
C GLY A 40 1.82 -3.61 18.74
N TYR A 41 1.97 -3.77 17.42
CA TYR A 41 1.84 -5.04 16.73
C TYR A 41 3.21 -5.60 16.30
N GLU A 42 3.24 -6.89 15.98
CA GLU A 42 4.38 -7.55 15.30
C GLU A 42 4.00 -7.81 13.84
N PRO A 43 4.26 -6.85 12.93
CA PRO A 43 3.76 -6.94 11.58
C PRO A 43 4.69 -7.71 10.64
N SER A 44 4.04 -8.40 9.70
CA SER A 44 4.63 -8.77 8.41
C SER A 44 3.77 -8.12 7.34
N CYS A 45 4.38 -7.24 6.52
CA CYS A 45 3.68 -6.50 5.48
C CYS A 45 4.13 -6.97 4.10
N GLU A 46 3.18 -7.20 3.21
CA GLU A 46 3.42 -7.45 1.79
C GLU A 46 2.61 -6.47 0.94
N THR A 47 3.09 -6.19 -0.28
CA THR A 47 2.35 -5.40 -1.27
C THR A 47 1.72 -6.29 -2.33
N LEU A 48 0.52 -5.92 -2.77
CA LEU A 48 -0.21 -6.56 -3.84
C LEU A 48 -0.66 -5.52 -4.87
N GLN A 49 -0.39 -5.75 -6.15
CA GLN A 49 -0.93 -4.95 -7.23
C GLN A 49 -2.25 -5.58 -7.70
N GLU A 50 -3.37 -4.87 -7.55
CA GLU A 50 -4.69 -5.40 -7.91
C GLU A 50 -5.58 -4.26 -8.44
N ALA A 51 -6.33 -4.53 -9.52
CA ALA A 51 -7.18 -3.53 -10.19
C ALA A 51 -6.46 -2.21 -10.58
N GLY A 52 -5.15 -2.27 -10.88
CA GLY A 52 -4.34 -1.09 -11.20
C GLY A 52 -3.94 -0.24 -9.99
N GLU A 53 -4.22 -0.72 -8.77
CA GLU A 53 -3.93 -0.04 -7.52
C GLU A 53 -2.93 -0.85 -6.69
N THR A 54 -2.15 -0.17 -5.85
CA THR A 54 -1.19 -0.81 -4.95
C THR A 54 -1.79 -0.96 -3.58
N TRP A 55 -1.85 -2.19 -3.10
CA TRP A 55 -2.37 -2.55 -1.80
C TRP A 55 -1.24 -3.03 -0.90
N ALA A 56 -1.38 -2.86 0.40
CA ALA A 56 -0.51 -3.49 1.38
C ALA A 56 -1.35 -4.25 2.39
N LEU A 57 -0.93 -5.48 2.69
CA LEU A 57 -1.54 -6.35 3.67
C LEU A 57 -0.51 -6.54 4.79
N CYS A 58 -0.84 -6.03 5.98
CA CYS A 58 0.01 -6.12 7.15
C CYS A 58 -0.65 -7.01 8.19
N SER A 59 -0.03 -8.15 8.48
CA SER A 59 -0.43 -8.99 9.60
C SER A 59 -0.34 -8.20 10.90
N ILE A 60 -1.26 -8.47 11.82
CA ILE A 60 -1.24 -7.95 13.20
C ILE A 60 -0.89 -9.05 14.22
N GLY A 61 -0.34 -10.17 13.75
CA GLY A 61 0.04 -11.35 14.54
C GLY A 61 -1.10 -12.34 14.78
N ARG A 62 -2.36 -11.90 14.87
CA ARG A 62 -3.55 -12.78 14.98
C ARG A 62 -4.77 -12.17 14.27
N GLY A 63 -5.52 -13.00 13.55
CA GLY A 63 -6.72 -12.59 12.83
C GLY A 63 -6.43 -12.03 11.43
N ALA A 64 -7.44 -11.39 10.83
CA ALA A 64 -7.33 -10.81 9.50
C ALA A 64 -6.26 -9.69 9.46
N PRO A 65 -5.52 -9.55 8.35
CA PRO A 65 -4.52 -8.50 8.22
C PRO A 65 -5.18 -7.11 8.15
N ALA A 66 -4.42 -6.08 8.53
CA ALA A 66 -4.76 -4.71 8.17
C ALA A 66 -4.52 -4.51 6.68
N VAL A 67 -5.52 -3.99 5.97
CA VAL A 67 -5.42 -3.71 4.54
C VAL A 67 -5.30 -2.21 4.32
N TRP A 68 -4.36 -1.83 3.46
CA TRP A 68 -4.06 -0.45 3.09
C TRP A 68 -4.09 -0.30 1.59
N LEU A 69 -4.59 0.84 1.12
CA LEU A 69 -4.56 1.21 -0.28
C LEU A 69 -3.66 2.43 -0.48
N GLN A 70 -2.72 2.35 -1.42
CA GLN A 70 -1.81 3.44 -1.72
C GLN A 70 -2.54 4.55 -2.49
N ARG A 71 -2.37 5.78 -2.02
CA ARG A 71 -2.96 6.99 -2.60
C ARG A 71 -1.93 8.11 -2.56
N GLY A 72 -1.23 8.32 -3.68
CA GLY A 72 -0.07 9.21 -3.72
C GLY A 72 1.02 8.71 -2.77
N GLU A 73 1.46 9.58 -1.86
CA GLU A 73 2.48 9.26 -0.83
C GLU A 73 1.88 8.74 0.49
N ALA A 74 0.57 8.49 0.53
CA ALA A 74 -0.15 8.11 1.73
C ALA A 74 -0.85 6.76 1.57
N TRP A 75 -1.26 6.18 2.71
CA TRP A 75 -2.00 4.93 2.78
C TRP A 75 -3.38 5.15 3.39
N ALA A 76 -4.41 4.83 2.61
CA ALA A 76 -5.80 4.85 3.04
C ALA A 76 -6.16 3.51 3.70
N THR A 77 -6.95 3.54 4.77
CA THR A 77 -7.44 2.31 5.40
C THR A 77 -8.40 1.55 4.49
N GLY A 78 -8.09 0.29 4.19
CA GLY A 78 -8.94 -0.61 3.39
C GLY A 78 -9.92 -1.44 4.21
N ASN A 79 -9.70 -1.60 5.52
CA ASN A 79 -10.60 -2.32 6.42
C ASN A 79 -10.58 -1.77 7.85
N GLY A 80 -11.46 -2.31 8.72
CA GLY A 80 -11.56 -1.90 10.12
C GLY A 80 -10.31 -2.20 10.95
N VAL A 81 -9.53 -3.23 10.59
CA VAL A 81 -8.26 -3.55 11.27
C VAL A 81 -7.24 -2.43 11.04
N ALA A 82 -7.12 -1.94 9.80
CA ALA A 82 -6.26 -0.80 9.48
C ALA A 82 -6.70 0.48 10.20
N GLN A 83 -8.01 0.74 10.32
CA GLN A 83 -8.52 1.86 11.12
C GLN A 83 -8.11 1.74 12.59
N GLY A 84 -8.16 0.53 13.16
CA GLY A 84 -7.70 0.27 14.52
C GLY A 84 -6.21 0.55 14.73
N VAL A 85 -5.38 0.30 13.71
CA VAL A 85 -3.95 0.66 13.74
C VAL A 85 -3.78 2.18 13.77
N THR A 86 -4.49 2.93 12.92
CA THR A 86 -4.45 4.40 12.91
C THR A 86 -4.88 4.98 14.26
N GLN A 87 -5.98 4.48 14.84
CA GLN A 87 -6.46 4.94 16.15
C GLN A 87 -5.46 4.66 17.27
N ARG A 88 -4.81 3.49 17.26
CA ARG A 88 -3.77 3.16 18.24
C ARG A 88 -2.54 4.02 18.07
N LEU A 89 -2.16 4.33 16.83
CA LEU A 89 -1.03 5.20 16.54
C LEU A 89 -1.31 6.63 16.99
N GLU A 90 -2.52 7.15 16.78
CA GLU A 90 -2.97 8.45 17.29
C GLU A 90 -2.93 8.49 18.82
N ALA A 91 -3.36 7.42 19.50
CA ALA A 91 -3.38 7.34 20.96
C ALA A 91 -1.99 7.18 21.59
N ARG A 92 -1.07 6.44 20.95
CA ARG A 92 0.25 6.11 21.49
C ARG A 92 1.35 7.04 21.00
N GLY A 93 1.11 7.73 19.89
CA GLY A 93 2.13 8.47 19.16
C GLY A 93 3.08 7.56 18.37
N PRO A 94 4.01 8.17 17.62
CA PRO A 94 4.90 7.46 16.70
C PRO A 94 5.98 6.60 17.40
N GLY A 95 6.16 6.73 18.72
CA GLY A 95 7.22 6.05 19.46
C GLY A 95 8.62 6.38 18.91
N PRO A 96 9.55 5.41 18.85
CA PRO A 96 10.93 5.63 18.41
C PRO A 96 11.09 5.71 16.88
N TYR A 97 10.02 5.59 16.11
CA TYR A 97 10.08 5.46 14.65
C TYR A 97 10.08 6.84 13.96
N GLN A 98 11.16 7.18 13.26
CA GLN A 98 11.38 8.52 12.69
C GLN A 98 10.88 8.72 11.24
N SER A 99 10.10 7.78 10.70
CA SER A 99 9.67 7.80 9.30
C SER A 99 8.39 7.01 9.10
N LEU A 100 7.33 7.45 9.78
CA LEU A 100 6.01 6.86 9.58
C LEU A 100 5.36 7.41 8.33
N PRO A 101 4.77 6.55 7.47
CA PRO A 101 4.03 7.01 6.33
C PRO A 101 2.78 7.77 6.79
N ARG A 102 2.25 8.61 5.92
CA ARG A 102 0.95 9.23 6.19
C ARG A 102 -0.14 8.17 6.09
N LEU A 103 -0.86 7.96 7.20
CA LEU A 103 -2.00 7.04 7.28
C LEU A 103 -3.28 7.86 7.45
N TYR A 104 -4.37 7.45 6.79
CA TYR A 104 -5.65 8.13 6.95
C TYR A 104 -6.84 7.22 6.66
N VAL A 105 -8.00 7.62 7.18
CA VAL A 105 -9.29 7.01 6.86
C VAL A 105 -9.97 7.87 5.81
N ASP A 106 -10.14 7.36 4.59
CA ASP A 106 -10.86 8.07 3.54
C ASP A 106 -12.37 7.99 3.78
N ARG A 107 -12.97 9.14 4.12
CA ARG A 107 -14.41 9.27 4.39
C ARG A 107 -15.21 9.73 3.17
N GLU A 108 -14.55 10.31 2.17
CA GLU A 108 -15.21 10.83 0.96
C GLU A 108 -15.27 9.76 -0.13
N LYS A 109 -14.19 8.97 -0.25
CA LYS A 109 -14.09 7.83 -1.15
C LYS A 109 -13.69 6.59 -0.36
N PRO A 110 -14.65 5.94 0.32
CA PRO A 110 -14.38 4.73 1.06
C PRO A 110 -13.69 3.69 0.18
N VAL A 111 -12.64 3.08 0.73
CA VAL A 111 -11.88 2.06 0.03
C VAL A 111 -12.76 0.83 -0.18
N THR A 112 -12.95 0.44 -1.44
CA THR A 112 -13.65 -0.81 -1.81
C THR A 112 -12.60 -1.83 -2.21
N MET A 113 -12.48 -2.92 -1.45
CA MET A 113 -11.49 -3.96 -1.72
C MET A 113 -11.89 -4.79 -2.96
N PRO A 114 -11.01 -4.96 -3.95
CA PRO A 114 -11.26 -5.84 -5.08
C PRO A 114 -11.20 -7.32 -4.66
N PRO A 115 -11.78 -8.25 -5.46
CA PRO A 115 -11.82 -9.67 -5.12
C PRO A 115 -10.45 -10.29 -4.81
N GLY A 116 -9.39 -9.88 -5.53
CA GLY A 116 -8.03 -10.38 -5.29
C GLY A 116 -7.47 -10.01 -3.91
N VAL A 117 -7.87 -8.85 -3.37
CA VAL A 117 -7.51 -8.41 -2.01
C VAL A 117 -8.38 -9.12 -0.97
N LEU A 118 -9.69 -9.25 -1.24
CA LEU A 118 -10.61 -9.97 -0.34
C LEU A 118 -10.22 -11.44 -0.14
N ALA A 119 -9.68 -12.10 -1.18
CA ALA A 119 -9.21 -13.48 -1.12
C ALA A 119 -8.00 -13.70 -0.20
N LYS A 120 -7.39 -12.63 0.32
CA LYS A 120 -6.22 -12.66 1.22
C LYS A 120 -6.55 -12.38 2.68
N LEU A 121 -7.83 -12.10 3.00
CA LEU A 121 -8.32 -11.85 4.36
C LEU A 121 -8.57 -13.17 5.12
#